data_AF-A0A7C1QAA5-F1
#
_entry.id   AF-A0A7C1QAA5-F1
#
_cell.length_a   1.000
_cell.length_b   1.000
_cell.length_c   1.000
_cell.angle_alpha   90.00
_cell.angle_beta   90.00
_cell.angle_gamma   90.00
#
_symmetry.space_group_name_H-M   'P 1'
#
loop_
_entity.id
_entity.type
_entity.pdbx_description
1 polymer ?
#
loop_
_entity_poly.entity_id
_entity_poly.type
_entity_poly.pdbx_seq_one_letter_code
_entity_poly.pdbx_strand_id
1 'polypeptide(L)'
;MGVDTKTRTYDAAKIGMTFGIHTITGLPDDSFVNIAPTGAAFSTQVGADGGVDRTNLNMFSYIVTITVKQTSPTNDALSKLHAADKLSNVGVLPLMINDSNGTSILAAPLAWIAEEPEVGNGKEAGTREWTFHTGISANFVGGNFDNTGAI
;
A
#
# COMPACT_ATOMS: atom_id res chain seq x y z
N MET A 1 14.79 -26.29 25.44
CA MET A 1 14.45 -25.42 24.29
C MET A 1 13.18 -25.97 23.67
N GLY A 2 12.03 -25.31 23.89
CA GLY A 2 10.80 -25.67 23.17
C GLY A 2 10.87 -25.10 21.77
N VAL A 3 10.78 -25.95 20.75
CA VAL A 3 10.69 -25.50 19.36
C VAL A 3 9.31 -24.91 19.16
N ASP A 4 9.26 -23.62 18.80
CA ASP A 4 8.03 -22.95 18.40
C ASP A 4 7.49 -23.63 17.13
N THR A 5 6.44 -24.43 17.29
CA THR A 5 5.78 -25.21 16.23
C THR A 5 4.61 -24.45 15.60
N LYS A 6 4.61 -23.12 15.70
CA LYS A 6 3.60 -22.25 15.09
C LYS A 6 3.82 -22.10 13.59
N THR A 7 2.92 -22.66 12.79
CA THR A 7 2.86 -22.41 11.35
C THR A 7 2.09 -21.10 11.12
N ARG A 8 2.80 -20.08 10.63
CA ARG A 8 2.20 -18.82 10.16
C ARG A 8 1.88 -18.95 8.68
N THR A 9 0.66 -18.63 8.29
CA THR A 9 0.21 -18.72 6.89
C THR A 9 0.14 -17.32 6.28
N TYR A 10 0.88 -17.10 5.20
CA TYR A 10 0.71 -15.95 4.32
C TYR A 10 -0.07 -16.40 3.09
N ASP A 11 -1.09 -15.64 2.71
CA ASP A 11 -1.89 -15.89 1.51
C ASP A 11 -2.05 -14.59 0.75
N ALA A 12 -1.25 -14.43 -0.30
CA ALA A 12 -1.29 -13.28 -1.19
C ALA A 12 -2.69 -13.06 -1.81
N ALA A 13 -3.48 -14.13 -2.00
CA ALA A 13 -4.81 -14.04 -2.60
C ALA A 13 -5.85 -13.38 -1.67
N LYS A 14 -5.55 -13.25 -0.37
CA LYS A 14 -6.45 -12.61 0.61
C LYS A 14 -6.15 -11.15 0.88
N ILE A 15 -5.25 -10.55 0.11
CA ILE A 15 -5.00 -9.12 0.16
C ILE A 15 -6.03 -8.43 -0.74
N GLY A 16 -6.99 -7.76 -0.11
CA GLY A 16 -7.96 -6.89 -0.76
C GLY A 16 -7.38 -5.50 -0.98
N MET A 17 -7.63 -4.94 -2.17
CA MET A 17 -7.18 -3.59 -2.53
C MET A 17 -8.29 -2.84 -3.26
N THR A 18 -8.61 -1.65 -2.80
CA THR A 18 -9.64 -0.81 -3.42
C THR A 18 -9.19 0.64 -3.50
N PHE A 19 -9.44 1.28 -4.64
CA PHE A 19 -9.26 2.71 -4.84
C PHE A 19 -10.60 3.33 -5.28
N GLY A 20 -11.20 4.14 -4.41
CA GLY A 20 -12.56 4.62 -4.57
C GLY A 20 -13.56 3.47 -4.65
N ILE A 21 -14.30 3.40 -5.77
CA ILE A 21 -15.25 2.32 -6.06
C ILE A 21 -14.62 1.14 -6.82
N HIS A 22 -13.35 1.25 -7.22
CA HIS A 22 -12.69 0.25 -8.05
C HIS A 22 -11.89 -0.72 -7.17
N THR A 23 -12.17 -2.01 -7.32
CA THR A 23 -11.35 -3.08 -6.73
C THR A 23 -10.18 -3.39 -7.66
N ILE A 24 -8.96 -3.31 -7.12
CA ILE A 24 -7.73 -3.59 -7.85
C ILE A 24 -7.60 -5.10 -8.04
N THR A 25 -7.34 -5.52 -9.28
CA THR A 25 -7.31 -6.93 -9.70
C THR A 25 -6.17 -7.19 -10.68
N GLY A 26 -5.90 -8.47 -10.96
CA GLY A 26 -4.86 -8.87 -11.92
C GLY A 26 -3.45 -8.61 -11.39
N LEU A 27 -3.22 -8.90 -10.11
CA LEU A 27 -1.91 -8.79 -9.46
C LEU A 27 -0.92 -9.79 -10.08
N PRO A 28 0.38 -9.44 -10.21
CA PRO A 28 1.44 -10.38 -10.58
C PRO A 28 1.62 -11.47 -9.52
N ASP A 29 2.37 -12.51 -9.90
CA ASP A 29 2.66 -13.63 -9.01
C ASP A 29 3.79 -13.29 -8.00
N ASP A 30 4.47 -12.17 -8.23
CA ASP A 30 5.54 -11.60 -7.40
C ASP A 30 5.04 -10.37 -6.62
N SER A 31 5.92 -9.59 -5.99
CA SER A 31 5.60 -8.36 -5.26
C SER A 31 4.63 -7.46 -6.01
N PHE A 32 3.47 -7.21 -5.40
CA PHE A 32 2.36 -6.47 -6.01
C PHE A 32 1.95 -5.22 -5.24
N VAL A 33 2.44 -5.03 -4.01
CA VAL A 33 2.18 -3.82 -3.23
C VAL A 33 3.34 -3.46 -2.33
N ASN A 34 3.72 -2.19 -2.36
CA ASN A 34 4.73 -1.60 -1.50
C ASN A 34 4.16 -0.33 -0.85
N ILE A 35 4.35 -0.19 0.46
CA ILE A 35 3.86 0.96 1.24
C ILE A 35 5.06 1.56 1.96
N ALA A 36 5.49 2.75 1.53
CA ALA A 36 6.61 3.47 2.10
C ALA A 36 6.14 4.78 2.76
N PRO A 37 6.57 5.13 3.97
CA PRO A 37 6.28 6.44 4.54
C PRO A 37 6.99 7.54 3.73
N THR A 38 6.32 8.67 3.49
CA THR A 38 6.92 9.81 2.75
C THR A 38 8.03 10.51 3.55
N GLY A 39 8.10 10.29 4.87
CA GLY A 39 9.06 10.92 5.75
C GLY A 39 9.01 10.38 7.18
N ALA A 40 9.87 10.90 8.04
CA ALA A 40 9.90 10.52 9.45
C ALA A 40 8.70 11.12 10.19
N ALA A 41 7.92 10.29 10.88
CA ALA A 41 6.81 10.76 11.71
C ALA A 41 7.30 11.56 12.94
N PHE A 42 8.55 11.36 13.37
CA PHE A 42 9.14 12.01 14.53
C PHE A 42 10.54 12.54 14.21
N SER A 43 10.88 13.70 14.75
CA SER A 43 12.26 14.17 14.86
C SER A 43 12.71 14.11 16.31
N THR A 44 14.00 13.82 16.50
CA THR A 44 14.63 13.73 17.81
C THR A 44 15.76 14.74 17.89
N GLN A 45 15.79 15.53 18.97
CA GLN A 45 16.90 16.43 19.28
C GLN A 45 17.49 16.02 20.62
N VAL A 46 18.83 15.94 20.69
CA VAL A 46 19.54 15.66 21.94
C VAL A 46 20.15 16.96 22.45
N GLY A 47 19.78 17.36 23.65
CA GLY A 47 20.32 18.53 24.35
C GLY A 47 21.74 18.29 24.85
N ALA A 48 22.47 19.36 25.16
CA ALA A 48 23.83 19.29 25.69
C ALA A 48 23.92 18.62 27.08
N ASP A 49 22.79 18.49 27.76
CA ASP A 49 22.60 17.78 29.03
C ASP A 49 22.26 16.29 28.87
N GLY A 50 22.13 15.81 27.62
CA GLY A 50 21.71 14.45 27.30
C GLY A 50 20.19 14.24 27.32
N GLY A 51 19.40 15.30 27.51
CA GLY A 51 17.95 15.26 27.35
C GLY A 51 17.55 14.92 25.92
N VAL A 52 16.50 14.13 25.74
CA VAL A 52 16.00 13.72 24.42
C VAL A 52 14.62 14.31 24.21
N ASP A 53 14.53 15.30 23.34
CA ASP A 53 13.27 15.89 22.91
C ASP A 53 12.76 15.19 21.66
N ARG A 54 11.48 14.78 21.69
CA ARG A 54 10.79 14.16 20.54
C ARG A 54 9.69 15.07 20.04
N THR A 55 9.80 15.50 18.79
CA THR A 55 8.75 16.27 18.11
C THR A 55 7.94 15.36 17.20
N ASN A 56 6.61 15.39 17.31
CA ASN A 56 5.73 14.75 16.34
C ASN A 56 5.60 15.69 15.12
N LEU A 57 6.00 15.21 13.95
CA LEU A 57 5.92 15.98 12.71
C LEU A 57 4.57 15.86 12.02
N ASN A 58 3.66 15.02 12.56
CA ASN A 58 2.33 14.74 12.01
C ASN A 58 2.33 14.29 10.54
N MET A 59 3.49 13.83 10.05
CA MET A 59 3.69 13.37 8.68
C MET A 59 3.33 11.89 8.60
N PHE A 60 2.03 11.61 8.47
CA PHE A 60 1.47 10.26 8.33
C PHE A 60 1.00 9.97 6.90
N SER A 61 1.73 10.49 5.92
CA SER A 61 1.52 10.21 4.50
C SER A 61 2.43 9.07 4.04
N TYR A 62 1.94 8.33 3.06
CA TYR A 62 2.61 7.17 2.46
C TYR A 62 2.62 7.29 0.95
N ILE A 63 3.69 6.78 0.35
CA ILE A 63 3.79 6.43 -1.07
C ILE A 63 3.43 4.96 -1.16
N VAL A 64 2.40 4.66 -1.94
CA VAL A 64 1.94 3.30 -2.18
C VAL A 64 2.18 2.97 -3.64
N THR A 65 2.97 1.94 -3.91
CA THR A 65 3.21 1.44 -5.26
C THR A 65 2.45 0.13 -5.43
N ILE A 66 1.58 0.06 -6.43
CA ILE A 66 0.80 -1.13 -6.75
C ILE A 66 1.18 -1.62 -8.13
N THR A 67 1.58 -2.88 -8.22
CA THR A 67 1.98 -3.52 -9.48
C THR A 67 0.84 -4.41 -9.97
N VAL A 68 0.43 -4.21 -11.22
CA VAL A 68 -0.63 -5.01 -11.88
C VAL A 68 -0.12 -5.58 -13.20
N LYS A 69 -0.66 -6.73 -13.62
CA LYS A 69 -0.36 -7.32 -14.94
C LYS A 69 -0.80 -6.35 -16.05
N GLN A 70 -0.03 -6.26 -17.13
CA GLN A 70 -0.36 -5.41 -18.28
C GLN A 70 -1.75 -5.69 -18.87
N THR A 71 -2.22 -6.95 -18.79
CA THR A 71 -3.53 -7.39 -19.27
C THR A 71 -4.68 -7.09 -18.30
N SER A 72 -4.40 -6.54 -17.11
CA SER A 72 -5.40 -6.29 -16.10
C SER A 72 -6.35 -5.16 -16.51
N PRO A 73 -7.68 -5.31 -16.35
CA PRO A 73 -8.66 -4.23 -16.56
C PRO A 73 -8.47 -3.07 -15.55
N THR A 74 -7.72 -3.31 -14.47
CA THR A 74 -7.36 -2.27 -13.50
C THR A 74 -6.56 -1.15 -14.16
N ASN A 75 -5.74 -1.45 -15.17
CA ASN A 75 -4.98 -0.42 -15.90
C ASN A 75 -5.91 0.61 -16.55
N ASP A 76 -7.02 0.17 -17.16
CA ASP A 76 -7.97 1.06 -17.81
C ASP A 76 -8.73 1.91 -16.78
N ALA A 77 -9.08 1.31 -15.64
CA ALA A 77 -9.76 2.02 -14.56
C ALA A 77 -8.88 3.11 -13.94
N LEU A 78 -7.63 2.77 -13.58
CA LEU A 78 -6.68 3.73 -13.02
C LEU A 78 -6.32 4.83 -14.03
N SER A 79 -6.15 4.49 -15.31
CA SER A 79 -5.91 5.49 -16.37
C SER A 79 -7.07 6.48 -16.49
N LYS A 80 -8.33 5.99 -16.44
CA LYS A 80 -9.51 6.86 -16.50
C LYS A 80 -9.62 7.77 -15.28
N LEU A 81 -9.36 7.23 -14.09
CA LEU A 81 -9.38 8.00 -12.85
C LEU A 81 -8.29 9.08 -12.84
N HIS A 82 -7.07 8.74 -13.28
CA HIS A 82 -5.98 9.69 -13.39
C HIS A 82 -6.26 10.78 -14.45
N ALA A 83 -6.83 10.41 -15.60
CA ALA A 83 -7.23 11.37 -16.62
C ALA A 83 -8.34 12.32 -16.12
N ALA A 84 -9.32 11.80 -15.37
CA ALA A 84 -10.36 12.60 -14.75
C ALA A 84 -9.79 13.58 -13.73
N ASP A 85 -8.81 13.14 -12.93
CA ASP A 85 -8.12 13.99 -11.97
C ASP A 85 -7.40 15.16 -12.64
N LYS A 86 -6.60 14.87 -13.67
CA LYS A 86 -5.89 15.91 -14.44
C LYS A 86 -6.82 16.95 -15.05
N LEU A 87 -8.04 16.57 -15.39
CA LEU A 87 -9.01 17.46 -16.02
C LEU A 87 -9.84 18.26 -15.00
N SER A 88 -10.18 17.66 -13.86
CA SER A 88 -11.23 18.18 -12.97
C SER A 88 -10.88 18.21 -11.49
N ASN A 89 -9.70 17.75 -11.09
CA ASN A 89 -9.21 17.64 -9.71
C ASN A 89 -10.14 16.82 -8.79
N VAL A 90 -10.79 15.80 -9.35
CA VAL A 90 -11.72 14.90 -8.62
C VAL A 90 -11.14 13.51 -8.35
N GLY A 91 -9.84 13.30 -8.57
CA GLY A 91 -9.18 11.99 -8.43
C GLY A 91 -8.66 11.68 -7.04
N VAL A 92 -8.95 12.53 -6.05
CA VAL A 92 -8.69 12.22 -4.65
C VAL A 92 -9.76 11.27 -4.15
N LEU A 93 -9.40 10.01 -3.95
CA LEU A 93 -10.29 8.92 -3.58
C LEU A 93 -9.70 8.11 -2.41
N PRO A 94 -10.53 7.40 -1.64
CA PRO A 94 -10.03 6.53 -0.58
C PRO A 94 -9.25 5.35 -1.16
N LEU A 95 -8.07 5.07 -0.63
CA LEU A 95 -7.29 3.87 -0.90
C LEU A 95 -7.31 2.98 0.35
N MET A 96 -7.72 1.73 0.17
CA MET A 96 -7.74 0.71 1.21
C MET A 96 -6.98 -0.52 0.75
N ILE A 97 -6.09 -1.00 1.62
CA ILE A 97 -5.35 -2.26 1.44
C ILE A 97 -5.53 -3.05 2.72
N ASN A 98 -6.12 -4.24 2.62
CA ASN A 98 -6.38 -5.10 3.78
C ASN A 98 -5.87 -6.51 3.52
N ASP A 99 -5.04 -7.02 4.44
CA ASP A 99 -4.73 -8.46 4.47
C ASP A 99 -5.77 -9.18 5.32
N SER A 100 -6.61 -10.00 4.68
CA SER A 100 -7.70 -10.71 5.38
C SER A 100 -7.22 -11.93 6.18
N ASN A 101 -5.96 -12.36 6.02
CA ASN A 101 -5.31 -13.40 6.84
C ASN A 101 -4.34 -12.82 7.89
N GLY A 102 -4.06 -11.52 7.81
CA GLY A 102 -3.26 -10.79 8.76
C GLY A 102 -4.09 -9.77 9.52
N THR A 103 -3.37 -8.89 10.21
CA THR A 103 -3.95 -7.69 10.81
C THR A 103 -3.53 -6.43 10.06
N SER A 104 -2.71 -6.56 9.00
CA SER A 104 -2.19 -5.44 8.22
C SER A 104 -3.30 -4.73 7.46
N ILE A 105 -3.46 -3.44 7.76
CA ILE A 105 -4.45 -2.56 7.12
C ILE A 105 -3.80 -1.22 6.84
N LEU A 106 -3.84 -0.80 5.59
CA LEU A 106 -3.67 0.60 5.22
C LEU A 106 -5.05 1.16 4.86
N ALA A 107 -5.45 2.20 5.58
CA ALA A 107 -6.63 2.99 5.28
C ALA A 107 -6.21 4.45 5.05
N ALA A 108 -6.22 4.87 3.79
CA ALA A 108 -5.95 6.22 3.36
C ALA A 108 -7.26 6.85 2.85
N PRO A 109 -7.93 7.74 3.62
CA PRO A 109 -9.19 8.35 3.18
C PRO A 109 -9.01 9.28 1.98
N LEU A 110 -7.80 9.81 1.80
CA LEU A 110 -7.41 10.69 0.71
C LEU A 110 -6.16 10.13 0.05
N ALA A 111 -6.28 9.64 -1.17
CA ALA A 111 -5.18 9.17 -1.99
C ALA A 111 -5.41 9.58 -3.46
N TRP A 112 -4.33 9.74 -4.21
CA TRP A 112 -4.38 10.08 -5.63
C TRP A 112 -3.22 9.41 -6.37
N ILE A 113 -3.39 9.23 -7.67
CA ILE A 113 -2.33 8.69 -8.55
C ILE A 113 -1.32 9.82 -8.77
N ALA A 114 -0.10 9.63 -8.28
CA ALA A 114 0.96 10.62 -8.36
C ALA A 114 1.63 10.61 -9.74
N GLU A 115 1.86 9.41 -10.29
CA GLU A 115 2.59 9.21 -11.54
C GLU A 115 1.92 8.15 -12.40
N GLU A 116 1.99 8.34 -13.71
CA GLU A 116 1.59 7.34 -14.70
C GLU A 116 2.64 6.23 -14.79
N PRO A 117 2.24 4.95 -14.99
CA PRO A 117 3.17 3.86 -15.13
C PRO A 117 4.01 4.01 -16.41
N GLU A 118 5.26 3.56 -16.36
CA GLU A 118 6.07 3.45 -17.56
C GLU A 118 5.48 2.40 -18.54
N VAL A 119 5.36 2.79 -19.81
CA VAL A 119 4.79 1.94 -20.87
C VAL A 119 5.90 1.23 -21.66
N GLY A 120 6.50 0.20 -21.07
CA GLY A 120 7.31 -0.78 -21.79
C GLY A 120 6.43 -1.83 -22.50
N ASN A 121 6.76 -2.18 -23.74
CA ASN A 121 6.14 -3.30 -24.48
C ASN A 121 7.24 -4.26 -24.94
N GLY A 122 7.23 -5.47 -24.38
CA GLY A 122 8.17 -6.54 -24.68
C GLY A 122 7.52 -7.71 -25.39
N LYS A 123 8.31 -8.75 -25.68
CA LYS A 123 7.84 -10.01 -26.27
C LYS A 123 6.87 -10.77 -25.35
N GLU A 124 6.98 -10.55 -24.03
CA GLU A 124 6.14 -11.15 -23.00
C GLU A 124 5.27 -10.09 -22.33
N ALA A 125 4.12 -10.50 -21.80
CA ALA A 125 3.22 -9.61 -21.07
C ALA A 125 3.90 -9.14 -19.78
N GLY A 126 4.16 -7.83 -19.69
CA GLY A 126 4.83 -7.23 -18.53
C GLY A 126 3.86 -6.85 -17.42
N THR A 127 4.35 -6.03 -16.51
CA THR A 127 3.59 -5.40 -15.43
C THR A 127 3.56 -3.87 -15.60
N ARG A 128 2.64 -3.22 -14.87
CA ARG A 128 2.50 -1.78 -14.76
C ARG A 128 2.54 -1.41 -13.29
N GLU A 129 3.39 -0.46 -12.93
CA GLU A 129 3.55 0.04 -11.57
C GLU A 129 2.85 1.38 -11.42
N TRP A 130 1.82 1.42 -10.57
CA TRP A 130 1.06 2.63 -10.27
C TRP A 130 1.47 3.18 -8.92
N THR A 131 1.94 4.43 -8.92
CA THR A 131 2.35 5.13 -7.70
C THR A 131 1.24 6.04 -7.20
N PHE A 132 0.81 5.82 -5.97
CA PHE A 132 -0.18 6.61 -5.27
C PHE A 132 0.49 7.40 -4.14
N HIS A 133 0.12 8.65 -4.01
CA HIS A 133 0.39 9.43 -2.81
C HIS A 133 -0.86 9.45 -1.95
N THR A 134 -0.65 9.42 -0.64
CA THR A 134 -1.72 9.48 0.34
C THR A 134 -1.58 10.72 1.21
N GLY A 135 -2.71 11.27 1.63
CA GLY A 135 -2.76 12.22 2.74
C GLY A 135 -2.51 11.51 4.08
N ILE A 136 -2.95 12.12 5.18
CA ILE A 136 -2.89 11.50 6.50
C ILE A 136 -3.65 10.17 6.45
N SER A 137 -2.93 9.08 6.71
CA SER A 137 -3.43 7.72 6.57
C SER A 137 -3.13 6.91 7.81
N ALA A 138 -4.00 5.95 8.11
CA ALA A 138 -3.74 4.96 9.15
C ALA A 138 -3.08 3.75 8.50
N ASN A 139 -1.83 3.49 8.85
CA ASN A 139 -1.16 2.24 8.50
C ASN A 139 -0.95 1.41 9.76
N PHE A 140 -1.55 0.23 9.80
CA PHE A 140 -1.28 -0.77 10.80
C PHE A 140 -0.50 -1.90 10.13
N VAL A 141 0.76 -2.08 10.54
CA VAL A 141 1.61 -3.19 10.11
C VAL A 141 1.41 -4.34 11.08
N GLY A 142 0.63 -5.34 10.67
CA GLY A 142 0.20 -6.46 11.47
C GLY A 142 0.93 -7.77 11.16
N GLY A 143 0.86 -8.72 12.08
CA GLY A 143 1.31 -10.10 11.86
C GLY A 143 0.18 -11.00 11.35
N ASN A 144 0.55 -12.14 10.77
CA ASN A 144 -0.40 -13.18 10.36
C ASN A 144 -0.72 -14.13 11.51
N PHE A 145 -1.96 -14.61 11.55
CA PHE A 145 -2.43 -15.47 12.62
C PHE A 145 -1.69 -16.82 12.62
N ASP A 146 -1.39 -17.31 13.81
CA ASP A 146 -0.89 -18.67 14.02
C ASP A 146 -2.06 -19.63 13.75
N ASN A 147 -1.96 -20.49 12.74
CA ASN A 147 -2.97 -21.51 12.50
C ASN A 147 -2.73 -22.71 13.42
N THR A 148 -2.69 -22.47 14.72
CA THR A 148 -2.71 -23.55 15.72
C THR A 148 -4.17 -23.88 15.96
N GLY A 149 -4.75 -24.66 15.04
CA GLY A 149 -6.04 -25.29 15.27
C GLY A 149 -5.94 -26.13 16.53
N ALA A 150 -6.56 -25.66 17.62
CA ALA A 150 -6.85 -26.50 18.76
C ALA A 150 -7.89 -27.53 18.30
N ILE A 151 -7.41 -28.75 18.02
CA ILE A 151 -8.18 -29.98 18.20
C ILE A 151 -8.36 -30.26 19.69
#